data_AF-A0A0G1UK95-F1
#
_entry.id   AF-A0A0G1UK95-F1
#
_cell.length_a   1.000
_cell.length_b   1.000
_cell.length_c   1.000
_cell.angle_alpha   90.00
_cell.angle_beta   90.00
_cell.angle_gamma   90.00
#
_symmetry.space_group_name_H-M   'P 1'
#
loop_
_entity.id
_entity.type
_entity.pdbx_description
1 polymer ?
#
loop_
_entity_poly.entity_id
_entity_poly.type
_entity_poly.pdbx_seq_one_letter_code
_entity_poly.pdbx_strand_id
1 'polypeptide(L)' 'MFKNVIAPVQAWLLSQGRCVGCGSDLNSGQVEPHAKGTKTVCPKCHRIFIKEQTTGKYRRALFEEV' A
#
# COMPACT_ATOMS: atom_id res chain seq x y z
N MET A 1 -25.63 -6.18 10.66
CA MET A 1 -24.24 -6.71 10.79
C MET A 1 -23.44 -6.67 9.48
N PHE A 2 -23.80 -5.83 8.50
CA PHE A 2 -23.04 -5.65 7.24
C PHE A 2 -22.16 -4.40 7.26
N LYS A 3 -21.34 -4.22 8.31
CA LYS A 3 -20.33 -3.15 8.36
C LYS A 3 -18.88 -3.66 8.28
N ASN A 4 -18.67 -4.98 8.26
CA ASN A 4 -17.33 -5.57 8.40
C ASN A 4 -16.77 -6.24 7.12
N VAL A 5 -17.47 -6.18 5.98
CA VAL A 5 -17.05 -6.89 4.75
C VAL A 5 -16.21 -6.00 3.81
N ILE A 6 -16.11 -4.69 4.06
CA ILE A 6 -15.32 -3.76 3.22
C ILE A 6 -13.83 -3.75 3.62
N ALA A 7 -13.52 -4.03 4.90
CA ALA A 7 -12.16 -4.13 5.41
C ALA A 7 -11.29 -5.28 4.82
N PRO A 8 -11.80 -6.52 4.63
CA PRO A 8 -10.96 -7.62 4.15
C PRO A 8 -10.43 -7.41 2.73
N VAL A 9 -11.21 -6.79 1.82
CA VAL A 9 -10.78 -6.62 0.42
C VAL A 9 -9.65 -5.60 0.30
N GLN A 10 -9.69 -4.52 1.07
CA GLN A 10 -8.59 -3.54 1.09
C GLN A 10 -7.31 -4.15 1.67
N ALA A 11 -7.41 -4.89 2.76
CA ALA A 11 -6.28 -5.61 3.34
C ALA A 11 -5.76 -6.71 2.40
N TRP A 12 -6.64 -7.39 1.68
CA TRP A 12 -6.30 -8.43 0.71
C TRP A 12 -5.58 -7.87 -0.52
N LEU A 13 -6.07 -6.77 -1.10
CA LEU A 13 -5.38 -6.09 -2.21
C LEU A 13 -3.99 -5.61 -1.81
N LEU A 14 -3.84 -5.09 -0.59
CA LEU A 14 -2.54 -4.72 -0.05
C LEU A 14 -1.64 -5.93 0.18
N SER A 15 -2.17 -7.07 0.62
CA SER A 15 -1.40 -8.31 0.76
C SER A 15 -0.92 -8.87 -0.58
N GLN A 16 -1.68 -8.62 -1.66
CA GLN A 16 -1.27 -8.94 -3.03
C GLN A 16 -0.35 -7.87 -3.65
N GLY A 17 -0.05 -6.80 -2.93
CA GLY A 17 0.79 -5.71 -3.43
C GLY A 17 0.13 -4.89 -4.53
N ARG A 18 -1.18 -4.64 -4.47
CA ARG A 18 -1.93 -3.80 -5.45
C ARG A 18 -2.45 -2.49 -4.83
N CYS A 19 -2.49 -1.41 -5.62
CA CYS A 19 -3.07 -0.12 -5.20
C CYS A 19 -4.57 -0.33 -4.93
N VAL A 20 -4.99 -0.09 -3.69
CA VAL A 20 -6.40 -0.19 -3.25
C VAL A 20 -7.35 0.75 -4.00
N GLY A 21 -6.83 1.74 -4.73
CA GLY A 21 -7.62 2.68 -5.53
C GLY A 21 -7.76 2.28 -7.00
N CYS A 22 -6.66 1.90 -7.66
CA CYS A 22 -6.64 1.67 -9.11
C CYS A 22 -6.31 0.22 -9.51
N GLY A 23 -6.07 -0.68 -8.55
CA GLY A 23 -5.76 -2.10 -8.78
C GLY A 23 -4.41 -2.38 -9.45
N SER A 24 -3.59 -1.35 -9.72
CA SER A 24 -2.26 -1.51 -10.33
C SER A 24 -1.28 -2.12 -9.34
N ASP A 25 -0.36 -2.95 -9.83
CA ASP A 25 0.69 -3.53 -8.99
C ASP A 25 1.58 -2.43 -8.41
N LEU A 26 1.76 -2.46 -7.09
CA LEU A 26 2.65 -1.55 -6.38
C LEU A 26 4.11 -1.87 -6.70
N ASN A 27 4.42 -3.15 -6.97
CA ASN A 27 5.76 -3.59 -7.27
C ASN A 27 6.31 -3.06 -8.61
N SER A 28 5.44 -2.66 -9.54
CA SER A 28 5.84 -1.99 -10.79
C SER A 28 5.90 -0.47 -10.67
N GLY A 29 5.59 0.07 -9.49
CA GLY A 29 5.70 1.48 -9.18
C GLY A 29 7.11 1.92 -8.81
N GLN A 30 7.23 3.19 -8.45
CA GLN A 30 8.50 3.75 -8.00
C GLN A 30 8.73 3.33 -6.54
N VAL A 31 9.82 2.63 -6.30
CA VAL A 31 10.18 2.09 -4.99
C VAL A 31 11.34 2.88 -4.43
N GLU A 32 11.15 3.50 -3.27
CA GLU A 32 12.13 4.32 -2.58
C GLU A 32 12.43 3.74 -1.19
N PRO A 33 13.70 3.70 -0.77
CA PRO A 33 14.05 3.28 0.58
C PRO A 33 13.56 4.32 1.61
N HIS A 34 12.97 3.84 2.72
CA HIS A 34 12.53 4.70 3.81
C HIS A 34 13.03 4.11 5.15
N ALA A 35 13.38 4.95 6.11
CA ALA A 35 13.73 4.54 7.48
C ALA A 35 12.83 3.47 8.13
N LYS A 36 11.52 3.43 7.81
CA LYS A 36 10.57 2.44 8.36
C LYS A 36 10.27 1.25 7.42
N GLY A 37 10.92 1.21 6.26
CA GLY A 37 10.78 0.13 5.28
C GLY A 37 11.01 0.57 3.85
N THR A 38 10.01 0.41 2.99
CA THR A 38 10.14 0.75 1.57
C THR A 38 8.93 1.54 1.11
N LYS A 39 9.13 2.79 0.71
CA LYS A 39 8.10 3.65 0.12
C LYS A 39 7.86 3.16 -1.31
N THR A 40 6.60 3.06 -1.71
CA THR A 40 6.19 2.59 -3.02
C THR A 40 5.10 3.51 -3.52
N VAL A 41 5.38 4.19 -4.63
CA VAL A 41 4.46 5.12 -5.26
C VAL A 41 3.79 4.42 -6.43
N CYS A 42 2.46 4.39 -6.41
CA CYS A 42 1.72 3.77 -7.51
C CYS A 42 1.78 4.64 -8.77
N PRO A 43 2.10 4.06 -9.94
CA PRO A 43 2.34 4.82 -11.17
C PRO A 43 1.06 5.43 -11.78
N LYS A 44 -0.12 4.89 -11.48
CA LYS A 44 -1.41 5.43 -11.96
C LYS A 44 -2.08 6.36 -10.96
N CYS A 45 -2.20 5.90 -9.71
CA CYS A 45 -2.97 6.60 -8.67
C CYS A 45 -2.13 7.65 -7.91
N HIS A 46 -0.81 7.70 -8.13
CA HIS A 46 0.18 8.50 -7.38
C HIS A 46 0.07 8.36 -5.86
N ARG A 47 -0.65 7.33 -5.38
CA ARG A 47 -0.78 7.05 -3.95
C ARG A 47 0.49 6.43 -3.44
N ILE A 48 0.88 6.86 -2.26
CA ILE A 48 2.08 6.43 -1.59
C ILE A 48 1.72 5.33 -0.58
N PHE A 49 2.43 4.22 -0.69
CA PHE A 49 2.35 3.10 0.21
C PHE A 49 3.72 2.89 0.84
N ILE A 50 3.75 2.31 2.03
CA ILE A 50 4.97 1.94 2.72
C ILE A 50 4.87 0.46 3.00
N LYS A 51 5.83 -0.31 2.51
CA LYS A 51 6.03 -1.70 2.86
C LYS A 51 6.87 -1.74 4.13
N GLU A 52 6.30 -2.20 5.23
CA GLU A 52 7.07 -2.44 6.44
C GLU A 52 7.97 -3.66 6.24
N GLN A 53 9.26 -3.52 6.57
CA GLN A 53 10.20 -4.63 6.48
C GLN A 53 9.92 -5.72 7.53
N THR A 54 9.37 -5.33 8.68
CA THR A 54 9.08 -6.24 9.81
C THR A 54 7.93 -7.20 9.52
N THR A 55 6.87 -6.72 8.87
CA THR A 55 5.66 -7.51 8.62
C THR A 55 5.48 -7.88 7.15
N GLY A 56 6.25 -7.27 6.25
CA GLY A 56 6.11 -7.41 4.79
C GLY A 56 4.81 -6.81 4.24
N LYS A 57 3.97 -6.21 5.09
CA LYS A 57 2.67 -5.67 4.72
C LYS A 57 2.81 -4.27 4.13
N TYR A 58 1.98 -3.98 3.14
CA TYR A 58 1.82 -2.64 2.61
C TYR A 58 0.81 -1.87 3.47
N ARG A 59 1.23 -0.72 4.00
CA ARG A 59 0.36 0.28 4.63
C ARG A 59 0.30 1.53 3.77
N ARG A 60 -0.72 2.36 3.95
CA ARG A 60 -0.73 3.71 3.37
C ARG A 60 0.32 4.56 4.10
N ALA A 61 1.02 5.42 3.37
CA ALA A 61 1.88 6.41 3.99
C ALA A 61 1.03 7.35 4.86
N LEU A 62 1.55 7.71 6.04
CA LEU A 62 0.94 8.75 6.86
C LEU A 62 1.20 10.12 6.21
N PHE A 63 0.41 11.14 6.58
CA PHE A 63 0.55 12.49 6.03
C PHE A 63 1.94 13.09 6.31
N GLU A 64 2.57 12.67 7.41
CA GLU A 64 3.94 13.05 7.79
C GLU A 64 5.03 12.37 6.92
N GLU A 65 4.67 11.37 6.12
CA GLU A 65 5.59 10.54 5.31
C GLU A 65 5.40 10.75 3.79
N VAL A 66 4.49 11.66 3.39
CA VAL A 66 4.21 12.03 1.99
C VAL A 66 5.28 12.97 1.46
#